data_AF-A0A447S563-F1
#
_entry.id   AF-A0A447S563-F1
#
_cell.length_a   1.000
_cell.length_b   1.000
_cell.length_c   1.000
_cell.angle_alpha   90.00
_cell.angle_beta   90.00
_cell.angle_gamma   90.00
#
_symmetry.space_group_name_H-M   'P 1'
#
loop_
_entity.id
_entity.type
_entity.pdbx_description
1 polymer ?
#
loop_
_entity_poly.entity_id
_entity_poly.type
_entity_poly.pdbx_seq_one_letter_code
_entity_poly.pdbx_strand_id
1 'polypeptide(L)'
;MLSPAQAWSVSRVAKMLFLGESTLRRRLQQESQSFRQIVEEVRMAHALGQLQTTSRPIGEIAQNSGYQSGSRFTARFRQHYGLLPKHVR
;
A
#
# COMPACT_ATOMS: atom_id res chain seq x y z
N MET A 1 -11.80 6.10 7.60
CA MET A 1 -10.37 6.39 7.33
C MET A 1 -9.71 5.11 6.85
N LEU A 2 -8.92 5.17 5.77
CA LEU A 2 -8.11 4.03 5.33
C LEU A 2 -7.03 3.75 6.38
N SER A 3 -6.71 2.46 6.63
CA SER A 3 -5.62 2.05 7.53
C SER A 3 -4.52 1.27 6.78
N PRO A 4 -3.76 1.88 5.84
CA PRO A 4 -2.79 1.16 5.01
C PRO A 4 -1.58 0.64 5.80
N ALA A 5 -1.25 1.28 6.92
CA ALA A 5 -0.19 0.86 7.83
C ALA A 5 -0.50 -0.43 8.61
N GLN A 6 -1.76 -0.86 8.63
CA GLN A 6 -2.15 -2.09 9.31
C GLN A 6 -1.45 -3.31 8.69
N ALA A 7 -1.21 -4.33 9.51
CA ALA A 7 -0.70 -5.63 9.10
C ALA A 7 -1.78 -6.44 8.34
N TRP A 8 -2.05 -6.04 7.10
CA TRP A 8 -2.97 -6.74 6.20
C TRP A 8 -2.43 -8.12 5.82
N SER A 9 -3.29 -9.13 5.93
CA SER A 9 -2.99 -10.50 5.53
C SER A 9 -4.15 -11.10 4.75
N VAL A 10 -3.85 -12.10 3.91
CA VAL A 10 -4.88 -12.84 3.15
C VAL A 10 -5.90 -13.45 4.11
N SER A 11 -5.44 -14.07 5.21
CA SER A 11 -6.31 -14.63 6.24
C SER A 11 -7.31 -13.62 6.80
N ARG A 12 -6.84 -12.41 7.13
CA ARG A 12 -7.69 -11.36 7.68
C ARG A 12 -8.74 -10.91 6.66
N VAL A 13 -8.31 -10.62 5.43
CA VAL A 13 -9.23 -10.12 4.39
C VAL A 13 -10.20 -11.20 3.95
N ALA A 14 -9.75 -12.46 3.85
CA ALA A 14 -10.63 -13.59 3.55
C ALA A 14 -11.74 -13.73 4.59
N LYS A 15 -11.42 -13.65 5.89
CA LYS A 15 -12.42 -13.64 6.98
C LYS A 15 -13.39 -12.48 6.86
N MET A 16 -12.91 -11.26 6.58
CA MET A 16 -13.76 -10.08 6.40
C MET A 16 -14.71 -10.20 5.20
N LEU A 17 -14.33 -10.96 4.18
CA LEU A 17 -15.12 -11.21 2.97
C LEU A 17 -15.94 -12.50 3.04
N PHE A 18 -15.93 -13.21 4.17
CA PHE A 18 -16.57 -14.54 4.33
C PHE A 18 -16.08 -15.57 3.28
N LEU A 19 -14.79 -15.52 2.96
CA LEU A 19 -14.12 -16.42 2.02
C LEU A 19 -13.07 -17.29 2.73
N GLY A 20 -12.80 -18.46 2.15
CA GLY A 20 -11.56 -19.19 2.44
C GLY A 20 -10.36 -18.51 1.77
N GLU A 21 -9.17 -18.63 2.38
CA GLU A 21 -7.93 -18.02 1.84
C GLU A 21 -7.61 -18.47 0.41
N SER A 22 -7.80 -19.77 0.12
CA SER A 22 -7.61 -20.34 -1.21
C SER A 22 -8.56 -19.74 -2.24
N THR A 23 -9.82 -19.50 -1.86
CA THR A 23 -10.82 -18.87 -2.74
C THR A 23 -10.44 -17.42 -3.04
N LEU A 24 -10.02 -16.66 -2.02
CA LEU A 24 -9.57 -15.28 -2.21
C LEU A 24 -8.36 -15.24 -3.15
N ARG A 25 -7.33 -16.06 -2.92
CA ARG A 25 -6.14 -16.11 -3.78
C ARG A 25 -6.48 -16.48 -5.22
N ARG A 26 -7.35 -17.48 -5.42
CA ARG A 26 -7.80 -17.91 -6.74
C ARG A 26 -8.52 -16.78 -7.49
N ARG A 27 -9.45 -16.07 -6.83
CA ARG A 27 -10.17 -14.94 -7.43
C ARG A 27 -9.21 -13.81 -7.84
N LEU A 28 -8.30 -13.43 -6.94
CA LEU A 28 -7.29 -12.43 -7.26
C LEU A 28 -6.42 -12.84 -8.46
N GLN A 29 -6.02 -14.12 -8.53
CA GLN A 29 -5.24 -14.63 -9.65
C GLN A 29 -6.03 -14.66 -10.96
N GLN A 30 -7.34 -14.93 -10.93
CA GLN A 30 -8.22 -14.82 -12.09
C GLN A 30 -8.30 -13.37 -12.62
N GLU A 31 -8.14 -12.39 -11.74
CA GLU A 31 -8.04 -10.97 -12.06
C GLU A 31 -6.59 -10.52 -12.36
N SER A 32 -5.64 -11.46 -12.48
CA SER A 32 -4.20 -11.19 -12.68
C SER A 32 -3.57 -10.31 -11.59
N GLN A 33 -4.14 -10.33 -10.38
CA GLN A 33 -3.66 -9.59 -9.22
C GLN A 33 -3.18 -10.54 -8.12
N SER A 34 -2.26 -10.03 -7.30
CA SER A 34 -1.91 -10.66 -6.04
C SER A 34 -2.31 -9.76 -4.88
N PHE A 35 -2.62 -10.38 -3.74
CA PHE A 35 -2.92 -9.66 -2.51
C PHE A 35 -1.83 -8.64 -2.15
N ARG A 36 -0.56 -9.01 -2.38
CA ARG A 36 0.59 -8.13 -2.10
C ARG A 36 0.58 -6.89 -2.99
N GLN A 37 0.26 -7.05 -4.29
CA GLN A 37 0.18 -5.91 -5.22
C GLN A 37 -0.92 -4.95 -4.79
N ILE A 38 -2.11 -5.46 -4.44
CA ILE A 38 -3.23 -4.63 -3.97
C ILE A 38 -2.85 -3.85 -2.71
N VAL A 39 -2.24 -4.51 -1.72
CA VAL A 39 -1.78 -3.82 -0.50
C VAL A 39 -0.73 -2.76 -0.83
N GLU A 40 0.20 -3.04 -1.74
CA GLU A 40 1.22 -2.09 -2.17
C GLU A 40 0.59 -0.88 -2.89
N GLU A 41 -0.36 -1.10 -3.78
CA GLU A 41 -1.09 -0.06 -4.51
C GLU A 41 -1.88 0.86 -3.57
N VAL A 42 -2.64 0.29 -2.63
CA VAL A 42 -3.39 1.07 -1.63
C VAL A 42 -2.45 1.93 -0.78
N ARG A 43 -1.30 1.38 -0.37
CA ARG A 43 -0.29 2.12 0.40
C ARG A 43 0.34 3.25 -0.43
N MET A 44 0.64 3.01 -1.70
CA MET A 44 1.21 4.00 -2.61
C MET A 44 0.22 5.12 -2.93
N ALA A 45 -1.05 4.79 -3.17
CA ALA A 45 -2.11 5.77 -3.41
C ALA A 45 -2.34 6.66 -2.19
N HIS A 46 -2.38 6.06 -0.99
CA HIS A 46 -2.47 6.81 0.26
C HIS A 46 -1.28 7.76 0.46
N ALA A 47 -0.05 7.27 0.24
CA ALA A 47 1.15 8.09 0.37
C ALA A 47 1.17 9.26 -0.61
N LEU A 48 0.77 9.04 -1.87
CA LEU A 48 0.66 10.10 -2.89
C LEU A 48 -0.33 11.18 -2.43
N GLY A 49 -1.52 10.77 -1.97
CA GLY A 49 -2.51 11.71 -1.44
C GLY A 49 -1.95 12.54 -0.28
N GLN A 50 -1.23 11.93 0.67
CA GLN A 50 -0.61 12.67 1.78
C GLN A 50 0.52 13.61 1.32
N LEU A 51 1.30 13.22 0.32
CA LEU A 51 2.37 14.05 -0.23
C LEU A 51 1.81 15.33 -0.87
N GLN A 52 0.67 15.23 -1.56
CA GLN A 52 0.04 16.34 -2.28
C GLN A 52 -0.84 17.24 -1.40
N THR A 53 -1.35 16.72 -0.29
CA THR A 53 -2.34 17.43 0.55
C THR A 53 -1.81 17.88 1.90
N THR A 54 -0.59 17.49 2.28
CA THR A 54 -0.02 17.81 3.60
C THR A 54 1.46 18.19 3.52
N SER A 55 1.91 18.99 4.49
CA SER A 55 3.33 19.36 4.68
C SER A 55 4.09 18.42 5.62
N ARG A 56 3.53 17.26 5.97
CA ARG A 56 4.12 16.32 6.94
C ARG A 56 5.49 15.80 6.48
N PRO A 57 6.41 15.44 7.39
CA PRO A 57 7.68 14.82 6.99
C PRO A 57 7.47 13.55 6.15
N ILE A 58 8.27 13.36 5.10
CA ILE A 58 8.17 12.17 4.21
C ILE A 58 8.32 10.87 5.02
N GLY A 59 9.15 10.88 6.07
CA GLY A 59 9.29 9.74 6.98
C GLY A 59 8.00 9.39 7.73
N GLU A 60 7.23 10.39 8.14
CA GLU A 60 5.93 10.18 8.79
C GLU A 60 4.90 9.63 7.79
N ILE A 61 4.86 10.19 6.57
CA ILE A 61 3.99 9.69 5.50
C ILE A 61 4.31 8.22 5.16
N ALA A 62 5.59 7.86 5.12
CA ALA A 62 6.03 6.49 4.91
C ALA A 62 5.50 5.56 6.01
N GLN A 63 5.64 5.93 7.28
CA GLN A 63 5.15 5.16 8.42
C GLN A 63 3.62 5.01 8.39
N ASN A 64 2.89 6.10 8.18
CA ASN A 64 1.42 6.11 8.09
C ASN A 64 0.90 5.31 6.89
N SER A 65 1.72 5.14 5.85
CA SER A 65 1.44 4.31 4.68
C SER A 65 1.96 2.87 4.81
N GLY A 66 2.50 2.47 5.97
CA GLY A 66 2.91 1.09 6.26
C GLY A 66 4.34 0.71 5.88
N TYR A 67 5.22 1.69 5.71
CA TYR A 67 6.64 1.48 5.47
C TYR A 67 7.46 1.86 6.71
N GLN A 68 8.16 0.87 7.28
CA GLN A 68 9.03 1.07 8.44
C GLN A 68 10.34 1.80 8.11
N SER A 69 10.68 1.93 6.83
CA SER A 69 11.92 2.55 6.36
C SER A 69 11.63 3.55 5.24
N GLY A 70 12.11 4.78 5.40
CA GLY A 70 12.01 5.83 4.40
C GLY A 70 12.72 5.48 3.08
N SER A 71 13.85 4.78 3.14
CA SER A 71 14.57 4.32 1.94
C SER A 71 13.77 3.29 1.16
N ARG A 72 13.15 2.32 1.86
CA ARG A 72 12.27 1.32 1.22
C ARG A 72 11.04 1.95 0.61
N PHE A 73 10.44 2.91 1.32
CA PHE A 73 9.33 3.70 0.80
C PHE A 73 9.74 4.45 -0.47
N THR A 74 10.83 5.20 -0.44
CA THR A 74 11.30 6.00 -1.58
C THR A 74 11.60 5.15 -2.80
N ALA A 75 12.27 4.00 -2.61
CA ALA A 75 12.54 3.05 -3.70
C ALA A 75 11.25 2.51 -4.31
N ARG A 76 10.27 2.13 -3.48
CA ARG A 76 8.97 1.63 -3.94
C ARG A 76 8.14 2.70 -4.62
N PHE A 77 8.13 3.90 -4.07
CA PHE A 77 7.43 5.04 -4.66
C PHE A 77 7.97 5.37 -6.04
N ARG A 78 9.31 5.39 -6.21
CA ARG A 78 9.94 5.57 -7.52
C ARG A 78 9.63 4.42 -8.46
N GLN A 79 9.62 3.18 -7.98
CA GLN A 79 9.25 2.03 -8.81
C GLN A 79 7.80 2.11 -9.29
N HIS A 80 6.89 2.61 -8.46
CA HIS A 80 5.46 2.65 -8.75
C HIS A 80 5.06 3.86 -9.60
N TYR A 81 5.61 5.05 -9.33
CA TYR A 81 5.24 6.31 -9.99
C TYR A 81 6.32 6.90 -10.91
N GLY A 82 7.50 6.28 -11.02
CA GLY A 82 8.60 6.74 -11.87
C GLY A 82 9.40 7.92 -11.32
N LEU A 83 9.03 8.48 -10.17
CA LEU A 83 9.60 9.71 -9.61
C LEU A 83 9.77 9.62 -8.09
N LEU A 84 10.57 10.52 -7.51
CA LEU A 84 10.83 10.53 -6.07
C LEU A 84 9.69 11.23 -5.31
N PRO A 85 9.36 10.82 -4.07
CA PRO A 85 8.32 11.47 -3.26
C PRO A 85 8.46 12.99 -3.15
N LYS A 86 9.71 13.49 -3.13
CA LYS A 86 10.01 14.93 -3.05
C LYS A 86 9.61 15.73 -4.29
N HIS A 87 9.33 15.09 -5.43
CA HIS A 87 8.97 15.77 -6.69
C HIS A 87 7.46 15.94 -6.88
N VAL A 88 6.64 15.24 -6.09
CA VAL A 88 5.16 15.38 -6.09
C VAL A 88 4.64 16.14 -4.86
N ARG A 89 5.57 16.75 -4.13
CA ARG A 89 5.29 17.64 -3.02
C ARG A 89 5.29 19.08 -3.51
#